data_AF-A0A6B2XD29-F1
#
_entry.id   AF-A0A6B2XD29-F1
#
_cell.length_a   1.000
_cell.length_b   1.000
_cell.length_c   1.000
_cell.angle_alpha   90.00
_cell.angle_beta   90.00
_cell.angle_gamma   90.00
#
_symmetry.space_group_name_H-M   'P 1'
#
loop_
_entity.id
_entity.type
_entity.pdbx_description
1 polymer ?
#
loop_
_entity_poly.entity_id
_entity_poly.type
_entity_poly.pdbx_seq_one_letter_code
_entity_poly.pdbx_strand_id
1 'polypeptide(L)'
;MRLRIRVTNWPRRALAIVDTPRPGCSLCHGEGGHGWDSVDAEGEYAGTDFEFCTCWNPDLSIVLLPLPRWLRRTPPGGYSNEPPF
;
A
#
# COMPACT_ATOMS: atom_id res chain seq x y z
N MET A 1 -0.21 -2.28 -12.91
CA MET A 1 0.03 -2.18 -11.46
C MET A 1 -1.04 -2.99 -10.71
N ARG A 2 -0.65 -3.80 -9.72
CA ARG A 2 -1.57 -4.63 -8.92
C ARG A 2 -1.83 -3.94 -7.58
N LEU A 3 -3.10 -3.84 -7.16
CA LEU A 3 -3.45 -3.25 -5.86
C LEU A 3 -2.93 -4.14 -4.72
N ARG A 4 -2.08 -3.58 -3.85
CA ARG A 4 -1.40 -4.27 -2.73
C ARG A 4 -2.10 -4.09 -1.39
N ILE A 5 -3.21 -3.36 -1.37
CA ILE A 5 -4.01 -3.14 -0.17
C ILE A 5 -5.24 -4.05 -0.25
N ARG A 6 -5.47 -4.85 0.79
CA ARG A 6 -6.62 -5.75 0.89
C ARG A 6 -7.26 -5.68 2.27
N VAL A 7 -8.57 -5.95 2.31
CA VAL A 7 -9.26 -6.23 3.58
C VAL A 7 -9.09 -7.71 3.88
N THR A 8 -8.49 -8.04 5.02
CA THR A 8 -8.41 -9.40 5.55
C THR A 8 -9.47 -9.59 6.61
N ASN A 9 -9.96 -10.82 6.78
CA ASN A 9 -10.99 -11.13 7.78
C ASN A 9 -10.45 -11.92 8.99
N TRP A 10 -9.22 -12.42 8.92
CA TRP A 10 -8.59 -13.24 9.95
C TRP A 10 -7.40 -12.52 10.61
N PRO A 11 -7.23 -12.61 11.94
CA PRO A 11 -8.17 -13.13 12.93
C PRO A 11 -9.36 -12.18 13.20
N ARG A 12 -9.28 -10.95 12.69
CA ARG A 12 -10.34 -9.92 12.73
C ARG A 12 -10.31 -9.13 11.41
N ARG A 13 -11.44 -8.48 11.07
CA ARG A 13 -11.52 -7.62 9.89
C ARG A 13 -10.49 -6.49 9.98
N ALA A 14 -9.57 -6.40 9.04
CA ALA A 14 -8.50 -5.42 9.06
C ALA A 14 -8.09 -5.00 7.65
N LEU A 15 -7.50 -3.81 7.52
CA LEU A 15 -6.80 -3.40 6.32
C LEU A 15 -5.36 -3.92 6.41
N ALA A 16 -4.89 -4.61 5.38
CA ALA A 16 -3.54 -5.12 5.30
C ALA A 16 -2.89 -4.74 3.97
N ILE A 17 -1.58 -4.53 4.02
CA ILE A 17 -0.73 -4.57 2.83
C ILE A 17 -0.35 -6.03 2.60
N VAL A 18 -0.52 -6.50 1.37
CA VAL A 18 -0.12 -7.82 0.90
C VAL A 18 0.87 -7.65 -0.24
N ASP A 19 1.59 -8.73 -0.60
CA ASP A 19 2.46 -8.72 -1.76
C ASP A 19 3.47 -7.56 -1.65
N THR A 20 4.22 -7.55 -0.53
CA THR A 20 5.09 -6.45 -0.08
C THR A 20 6.49 -6.96 0.21
N PRO A 21 7.55 -6.14 0.01
CA PRO A 21 8.90 -6.51 0.39
C PRO A 21 9.02 -6.68 1.90
N ARG A 22 10.05 -7.42 2.33
CA ARG A 22 10.38 -7.59 3.74
C ARG A 22 10.81 -6.23 4.35
N PRO A 23 10.13 -5.69 5.39
CA PRO A 23 10.37 -4.34 5.93
C PRO A 23 11.78 -4.07 6.47
N GLY A 24 12.54 -5.12 6.80
CA GLY A 24 13.91 -5.03 7.29
C GLY A 24 14.92 -5.72 6.37
N CYS A 25 14.64 -5.79 5.06
CA CYS A 25 15.58 -6.37 4.12
C CYS A 25 16.92 -5.60 4.17
N SER A 26 18.04 -6.29 4.34
CA SER A 26 19.36 -5.64 4.34
C SER A 26 19.81 -5.14 2.97
N LEU A 27 19.14 -5.54 1.89
CA LEU A 27 19.48 -5.16 0.52
C LEU A 27 18.76 -3.87 0.11
N CYS A 28 17.44 -3.82 0.29
CA CYS A 28 16.62 -2.67 -0.12
C CYS A 28 16.00 -1.90 1.04
N HIS A 29 16.30 -2.24 2.30
CA HIS A 29 15.79 -1.58 3.50
C HIS A 29 14.25 -1.48 3.60
N GLY A 30 13.54 -2.38 2.90
CA GLY A 30 12.08 -2.41 2.88
C GLY A 30 11.45 -1.69 1.68
N GLU A 31 12.23 -1.04 0.80
CA GLU A 31 11.72 -0.35 -0.40
C GLU A 31 11.24 -1.31 -1.49
N GLY A 32 11.79 -2.54 -1.52
CA GLY A 32 11.38 -3.60 -2.45
C GLY A 32 11.98 -3.52 -3.84
N GLY A 33 12.92 -2.61 -4.06
CA GLY A 33 13.72 -2.51 -5.26
C GLY A 33 14.60 -1.28 -5.22
N HIS A 34 15.30 -1.05 -6.31
CA HIS A 34 16.22 0.06 -6.48
C HIS A 34 15.92 0.71 -7.83
N GLY A 35 15.88 2.04 -7.84
CA GLY A 35 15.77 2.84 -9.05
C GLY A 35 17.09 3.51 -9.36
N TRP A 36 17.46 3.58 -10.64
CA TRP A 36 18.63 4.32 -11.10
C TRP A 36 18.25 5.19 -12.26
N ASP A 37 18.61 6.47 -12.15
CA ASP A 37 18.44 7.43 -13.22
C ASP A 37 19.61 7.31 -14.19
N SER A 38 19.28 7.25 -15.47
CA SER A 38 20.21 7.32 -16.59
C SER A 38 20.25 8.74 -17.12
N VAL A 39 21.43 9.13 -17.61
CA VAL A 39 21.63 10.38 -18.33
C VAL A 39 22.18 10.10 -19.71
N ASP A 40 21.83 10.92 -20.68
CA ASP A 40 22.37 10.83 -22.04
C ASP A 40 23.79 11.41 -22.13
N ALA A 41 24.34 11.48 -23.34
CA ALA A 41 25.70 11.95 -23.56
C ALA A 41 25.86 13.45 -23.26
N GLU A 42 24.76 14.20 -23.32
CA GLU A 42 24.64 15.62 -23.02
C GLU A 42 24.43 15.89 -21.52
N GLY A 43 24.16 14.84 -20.74
CA GLY A 43 23.91 14.89 -19.31
C GLY A 43 22.46 15.18 -18.94
N GLU A 44 21.53 15.11 -19.89
CA GLU A 44 20.10 15.24 -19.65
C GLU A 44 19.50 13.92 -19.16
N TYR A 45 18.39 14.00 -18.41
CA TYR A 45 17.72 12.82 -17.88
C TYR A 45 17.17 11.95 -19.03
N ALA A 46 17.64 10.70 -19.10
CA ALA A 46 17.32 9.75 -20.17
C ALA A 46 16.33 8.65 -19.74
N GLY A 47 15.99 8.57 -18.44
CA GLY A 47 15.02 7.63 -17.91
C GLY A 47 15.44 7.04 -16.57
N THR A 48 14.49 6.41 -15.88
CA THR A 48 14.75 5.65 -14.64
C THR A 48 14.50 4.18 -14.91
N ASP A 49 15.52 3.36 -14.68
CA ASP A 49 15.39 1.91 -14.63
C ASP A 49 15.11 1.46 -13.20
N PHE A 50 14.40 0.34 -13.06
CA PHE A 50 14.05 -0.22 -11.76
C PHE A 50 14.31 -1.71 -11.70
N GLU A 51 15.03 -2.16 -10.66
CA GLU A 51 15.23 -3.57 -10.36
C GLU A 51 14.51 -3.94 -9.06
N PHE A 52 13.68 -4.98 -9.13
CA PHE A 52 12.97 -5.48 -7.95
C PHE A 52 13.91 -6.24 -7.03
N CYS A 53 13.79 -5.98 -5.72
CA CYS A 53 14.54 -6.73 -4.72
C CYS A 53 13.96 -8.14 -4.57
N THR A 54 14.83 -9.15 -4.47
CA THR A 54 14.46 -10.56 -4.26
C THR A 54 13.77 -10.82 -2.92
N CYS A 55 13.77 -9.85 -2.00
CA CYS A 55 13.06 -9.94 -0.72
C CYS A 55 11.54 -9.80 -0.85
N TRP A 56 11.04 -9.59 -2.07
CA TRP A 56 9.62 -9.56 -2.35
C TRP A 56 8.96 -10.87 -1.92
N ASN A 57 7.94 -10.78 -1.07
CA ASN A 57 7.27 -11.96 -0.57
C ASN A 57 5.76 -11.86 -0.83
N PRO A 58 5.20 -12.66 -1.75
CA PRO A 58 3.77 -12.64 -2.06
C PRO A 58 2.89 -13.08 -0.89
N ASP A 59 3.44 -13.88 0.03
CA ASP A 59 2.74 -14.40 1.21
C ASP A 59 2.84 -13.47 2.42
N LEU A 60 3.68 -12.43 2.35
CA LEU A 60 3.81 -11.47 3.44
C LEU A 60 2.60 -10.54 3.46
N SER A 61 1.90 -10.54 4.59
CA SER A 61 0.80 -9.61 4.89
C SER A 61 1.10 -8.80 6.14
N ILE A 62 1.03 -7.48 6.05
CA ILE A 62 1.23 -6.57 7.17
C ILE A 62 -0.11 -5.91 7.47
N VAL A 63 -0.67 -6.20 8.64
CA VAL A 63 -1.91 -5.55 9.10
C VAL A 63 -1.60 -4.09 9.46
N LEU A 64 -2.27 -3.16 8.79
CA LEU A 64 -2.13 -1.73 9.03
C LEU A 64 -3.05 -1.25 10.15
N LEU A 65 -4.34 -1.58 10.05
CA LEU A 65 -5.33 -1.20 11.04
C LEU A 65 -6.51 -2.17 11.10
N PRO A 66 -7.06 -2.47 12.29
CA PRO A 66 -8.32 -3.16 12.41
C PRO A 66 -9.46 -2.29 11.86
N LEU A 67 -10.40 -2.92 11.15
CA LEU A 67 -11.59 -2.25 10.65
C LEU A 67 -12.80 -2.60 11.54
N PRO A 68 -13.65 -1.62 11.87
CA PRO A 68 -14.91 -1.91 12.54
C PRO A 68 -15.74 -2.87 11.68
N ARG A 69 -16.45 -3.80 12.34
CA ARG A 69 -17.32 -4.77 11.66
C ARG A 69 -18.55 -4.08 11.06
N TRP A 70 -18.99 -2.98 11.67
CA TRP A 70 -20.22 -2.27 11.35
C TRP A 70 -19.97 -0.77 11.48
N LEU A 71 -19.98 -0.06 10.36
CA LEU A 71 -20.26 1.38 10.34
C LEU A 71 -21.70 1.47 9.86
N ARG A 72 -22.68 1.59 10.77
CA ARG A 72 -23.95 2.19 10.38
C ARG A 72 -23.60 3.60 9.92
N ARG A 73 -23.45 3.78 8.60
CA ARG A 73 -23.17 5.09 7.98
C ARG A 73 -24.34 6.06 8.16
N THR A 74 -25.50 5.55 8.57
CA THR A 74 -26.64 6.34 8.99
C THR A 74 -26.83 6.16 10.49
N PRO A 75 -26.72 7.24 11.30
CA PRO A 75 -27.32 7.25 12.62
C PRO A 75 -28.77 6.76 12.53
N PRO A 76 -29.31 6.01 13.52
CA PRO A 76 -30.75 5.81 13.62
C PRO A 76 -31.40 7.21 13.66
N GLY A 77 -32.03 7.64 12.55
CA GLY A 77 -32.46 9.03 12.35
C GLY A 77 -32.08 9.66 10.99
N GLY A 78 -31.20 9.04 10.20
CA GLY A 78 -30.86 9.52 8.85
C GLY A 78 -29.92 10.74 8.83
N TYR A 79 -29.56 11.20 7.63
CA TYR A 79 -28.95 12.52 7.44
C TYR A 79 -30.07 13.56 7.47
N SER A 80 -29.80 14.75 8.03
CA SER A 80 -30.76 15.86 7.93
C SER A 80 -30.97 16.23 6.46
N ASN A 81 -32.22 16.43 6.05
CA ASN A 81 -32.55 17.05 4.76
C ASN A 81 -32.48 18.59 4.84
N GLU A 82 -32.19 19.14 6.01
CA GLU A 82 -31.94 20.57 6.18
C GLU A 82 -30.60 20.92 5.50
N PRO A 83 -30.59 21.81 4.49
CA PRO A 83 -29.35 22.28 3.90
C PRO A 83 -28.50 23.02 4.94
N PRO A 84 -27.16 22.90 4.90
CA PRO A 84 -26.32 23.71 5.76
C PRO A 84 -26.28 25.12 5.18
N PHE A 85 -27.06 26.00 5.80
CA PHE A 85 -27.21 27.44 5.54
C PHE A 85 -27.94 27.82 4.24
#